data_AF-A0A6G1PP07-F1
#
_entry.id   AF-A0A6G1PP07-F1
#
_cell.length_a   1.000
_cell.length_b   1.000
_cell.length_c   1.000
_cell.angle_alpha   90.00
_cell.angle_beta   90.00
_cell.angle_gamma   90.00
#
_symmetry.space_group_name_H-M   'P 1'
#
loop_
_entity.id
_entity.type
_entity.pdbx_description
1 polymer ?
#
loop_
_entity_poly.entity_id
_entity_poly.type
_entity_poly.pdbx_seq_one_letter_code
_entity_poly.pdbx_strand_id
1 'polypeptide(L)'
;MTELEKSMESLILIFHRYAKEDGDGKTLNKKELKKLIENELPTFLKNQKNPTTVDCIMKDLDTNKDDKLDFEEFLPLIAGLSLASMARLDQVITNIVDIFLEYAEGEGSKHQLNKEELKKVLEQEIQSPELKGKINVDDIEEAMEMLDKNHDGEVNFREFCRCVCDLAKCYYHKKTGKGGKKFKGKEQEGCQED
;
A
#
# COMPACT_ATOMS: atom_id res chain seq x y z
N MET A 1 0.90 -8.17 36.03
CA MET A 1 0.81 -8.64 34.63
C MET A 1 2.01 -8.16 33.85
N THR A 2 2.54 -9.03 33.00
CA THR A 2 3.53 -8.74 31.96
C THR A 2 2.90 -7.91 30.83
N GLU A 3 3.72 -7.32 29.96
CA GLU A 3 3.22 -6.53 28.82
C GLU A 3 2.40 -7.38 27.83
N LEU A 4 2.74 -8.66 27.68
CA LEU A 4 1.97 -9.59 26.86
C LEU A 4 0.58 -9.83 27.47
N GLU A 5 0.50 -10.12 28.77
CA GLU A 5 -0.77 -10.31 29.48
C GLU A 5 -1.65 -9.05 29.41
N LYS A 6 -1.07 -7.85 29.56
CA LYS A 6 -1.80 -6.58 29.42
C LYS A 6 -2.34 -6.38 28.00
N SER A 7 -1.57 -6.79 26.98
CA SER A 7 -1.98 -6.68 25.57
C SER A 7 -3.15 -7.62 25.27
N MET A 8 -3.08 -8.86 25.77
CA MET A 8 -4.18 -9.83 25.67
C MET A 8 -5.43 -9.36 26.41
N GLU A 9 -5.27 -8.85 27.63
CA GLU A 9 -6.37 -8.29 28.42
C GLU A 9 -7.00 -7.09 27.69
N SER A 10 -6.18 -6.20 27.13
CA SER A 10 -6.66 -5.04 26.37
C SER A 10 -7.48 -5.45 25.16
N LEU A 11 -7.06 -6.49 24.43
CA LEU A 11 -7.79 -7.02 23.28
C LEU A 11 -9.17 -7.55 23.69
N ILE A 12 -9.23 -8.34 24.75
CA ILE A 12 -10.48 -8.89 25.30
C ILE A 12 -11.41 -7.76 25.75
N LEU A 13 -10.88 -6.76 26.45
CA LEU A 13 -11.66 -5.61 26.91
C LEU A 13 -12.21 -4.77 25.76
N ILE A 14 -11.44 -4.59 24.68
CA ILE A 14 -11.92 -3.90 23.48
C ILE A 14 -13.07 -4.69 22.84
N PHE A 15 -12.93 -6.00 22.65
CA PHE A 15 -14.01 -6.82 22.08
C PHE A 15 -15.31 -6.69 22.89
N HIS A 16 -15.25 -6.93 24.20
CA HIS A 16 -16.43 -6.83 25.07
C HIS A 16 -16.99 -5.41 25.20
N ARG A 17 -16.18 -4.36 24.95
CA ARG A 17 -16.67 -2.98 24.91
C ARG A 17 -17.70 -2.78 23.80
N TYR A 18 -17.55 -3.47 22.66
CA TYR A 18 -18.45 -3.34 21.52
C TYR A 18 -19.53 -4.42 21.48
N ALA A 19 -19.25 -5.63 21.96
CA ALA A 19 -20.16 -6.80 21.97
C ALA A 19 -21.34 -6.68 22.96
N LYS A 20 -21.70 -5.48 23.41
CA LYS A 20 -22.68 -5.25 24.49
C LYS A 20 -23.84 -4.36 24.09
N GLU A 21 -23.89 -3.85 22.86
CA GLU A 21 -24.94 -2.93 22.45
C GLU A 21 -26.27 -3.65 22.23
N ASP A 22 -26.26 -4.91 21.82
CA ASP A 22 -27.45 -5.75 21.69
C ASP A 22 -27.83 -6.50 22.99
N GLY A 23 -27.00 -6.39 24.02
CA GLY A 23 -27.21 -6.99 25.34
C GLY A 23 -26.70 -8.42 25.52
N ASP A 24 -26.15 -9.07 24.48
CA ASP A 24 -25.56 -10.42 24.58
C ASP A 24 -24.24 -10.40 25.38
N GLY A 25 -23.40 -9.39 25.14
CA GLY A 25 -22.13 -9.20 25.87
C GLY A 25 -20.99 -10.12 25.41
N LYS A 26 -21.27 -11.07 24.51
CA LYS A 26 -20.36 -12.18 24.16
C LYS A 26 -20.01 -12.22 22.68
N THR A 27 -20.85 -11.66 21.83
CA THR A 27 -20.69 -11.70 20.37
C THR A 27 -20.83 -10.30 19.77
N LEU A 28 -20.19 -10.09 18.62
CA LEU A 28 -20.36 -8.89 17.81
C LEU A 28 -21.35 -9.19 16.70
N ASN A 29 -22.48 -8.48 16.66
CA ASN A 29 -23.26 -8.42 15.42
C ASN A 29 -22.59 -7.47 14.40
N LYS A 30 -23.06 -7.49 13.15
CA LYS A 30 -22.52 -6.66 12.06
C LYS A 30 -22.39 -5.16 12.41
N LYS A 31 -23.36 -4.59 13.15
CA LYS A 31 -23.35 -3.17 13.51
C LYS A 31 -22.28 -2.86 14.55
N GLU A 32 -22.11 -3.74 15.53
CA GLU A 32 -21.08 -3.63 16.56
C GLU A 32 -19.69 -3.83 15.96
N LEU A 33 -19.52 -4.82 15.08
CA LEU A 33 -18.28 -5.04 14.32
C LEU A 33 -17.90 -3.79 13.53
N LYS A 34 -18.86 -3.19 12.80
CA LYS A 34 -18.62 -1.94 12.06
C LYS A 34 -18.08 -0.84 12.96
N LYS A 35 -18.70 -0.61 14.12
CA LYS A 35 -18.26 0.40 15.09
C LYS A 35 -16.88 0.12 15.66
N LEU A 36 -16.58 -1.15 15.97
CA LEU A 36 -15.27 -1.57 16.45
C LEU A 36 -14.20 -1.22 15.41
N ILE A 37 -14.40 -1.61 14.15
CA ILE A 37 -13.45 -1.33 13.07
C ILE A 37 -13.30 0.18 12.84
N GLU A 38 -14.39 0.94 12.85
CA GLU A 38 -14.36 2.40 12.67
C GLU A 38 -13.55 3.14 13.74
N ASN A 39 -13.66 2.70 14.99
CA ASN A 39 -13.06 3.39 16.13
C ASN A 39 -11.65 2.89 16.48
N GLU A 40 -11.43 1.57 16.45
CA GLU A 40 -10.19 0.96 16.89
C GLU A 40 -9.22 0.72 15.72
N LEU A 41 -9.73 0.65 14.47
CA LEU A 41 -8.95 0.37 13.25
C LEU A 41 -9.12 1.45 12.15
N PRO A 42 -9.01 2.75 12.46
CA PRO A 42 -9.34 3.83 11.51
C PRO A 42 -8.44 3.85 10.25
N THR A 43 -7.19 3.38 10.37
CA THR A 43 -6.27 3.30 9.22
C THR A 43 -6.64 2.17 8.26
N PHE A 44 -7.14 1.04 8.79
CA PHE A 44 -7.58 -0.09 7.97
C PHE A 44 -8.73 0.32 7.05
N LEU A 45 -9.71 1.08 7.56
CA LEU A 45 -10.83 1.57 6.75
C LEU A 45 -10.45 2.63 5.72
N LYS A 46 -9.50 3.52 6.01
CA LYS A 46 -9.03 4.53 5.04
C LYS A 46 -8.50 3.89 3.75
N ASN A 47 -7.94 2.70 3.86
CA ASN A 47 -7.41 1.95 2.72
C ASN A 47 -8.49 1.11 2.00
N GLN A 48 -9.65 0.90 2.64
CA GLN A 48 -10.77 0.14 2.10
C GLN A 48 -11.76 1.12 1.45
N LYS A 49 -11.68 1.30 0.12
CA LYS A 49 -12.63 2.15 -0.65
C LYS A 49 -14.01 1.51 -0.84
N ASN A 50 -14.26 0.33 -0.27
CA ASN A 50 -15.46 -0.47 -0.54
C ASN A 50 -16.48 -0.39 0.62
N PRO A 51 -17.72 0.09 0.40
CA PRO A 51 -18.76 0.11 1.42
C PRO A 51 -19.19 -1.28 1.92
N THR A 52 -18.86 -2.36 1.21
CA THR A 52 -19.19 -3.75 1.58
C THR A 52 -18.10 -4.47 2.37
N THR A 53 -17.00 -3.81 2.75
CA THR A 53 -15.89 -4.47 3.45
C THR A 53 -16.34 -5.17 4.73
N VAL A 54 -17.18 -4.54 5.53
CA VAL A 54 -17.67 -5.13 6.79
C VAL A 54 -18.55 -6.36 6.53
N ASP A 55 -19.33 -6.35 5.44
CA ASP A 55 -20.13 -7.51 5.02
C ASP A 55 -19.26 -8.71 4.66
N CYS A 56 -18.18 -8.47 3.92
CA CYS A 56 -17.22 -9.52 3.57
C CYS A 56 -16.53 -10.07 4.82
N ILE A 57 -16.01 -9.20 5.69
CA ILE A 57 -15.36 -9.62 6.94
C ILE A 57 -16.30 -10.46 7.79
N MET A 58 -17.55 -10.01 7.97
CA MET A 58 -18.55 -10.76 8.74
C MET A 58 -18.74 -12.17 8.18
N LYS A 59 -18.97 -12.26 6.87
CA LYS A 59 -19.21 -13.52 6.17
C LYS A 59 -18.01 -14.48 6.22
N ASP A 60 -16.80 -13.93 6.18
CA ASP A 60 -15.57 -14.74 6.16
C ASP A 60 -15.21 -15.27 7.55
N LEU A 61 -15.55 -14.53 8.60
CA LEU A 61 -15.21 -14.87 9.99
C LEU A 61 -16.32 -15.65 10.73
N ASP A 62 -17.59 -15.46 10.34
CA ASP A 62 -18.73 -16.16 10.92
C ASP A 62 -18.76 -17.62 10.43
N THR A 63 -17.97 -18.46 11.12
CA THR A 63 -17.79 -19.87 10.75
C THR A 63 -18.99 -20.71 11.12
N ASN A 64 -19.65 -20.37 12.23
CA ASN A 64 -20.81 -21.09 12.73
C ASN A 64 -22.14 -20.67 12.04
N LYS A 65 -22.13 -19.53 11.33
CA LYS A 65 -23.23 -18.95 10.54
C LYS A 65 -24.42 -18.48 11.38
N ASP A 66 -24.15 -17.88 12.54
CA ASP A 66 -25.17 -17.31 13.42
C ASP A 66 -25.39 -15.80 13.21
N ASP A 67 -24.78 -15.22 12.18
CA ASP A 67 -24.76 -13.79 11.88
C ASP A 67 -24.16 -12.94 13.01
N LYS A 68 -23.33 -13.55 13.85
CA LYS A 68 -22.55 -12.91 14.90
C LYS A 68 -21.09 -13.42 14.87
N LEU A 69 -20.22 -12.76 15.61
CA LEU A 69 -18.84 -13.19 15.80
C LEU A 69 -18.57 -13.33 17.28
N ASP A 70 -18.25 -14.52 17.74
CA ASP A 70 -17.67 -14.68 19.08
C ASP A 70 -16.18 -14.23 19.10
N PHE A 71 -15.55 -14.31 20.27
CA PHE A 71 -14.15 -13.88 20.39
C PHE A 71 -13.20 -14.76 19.59
N GLU A 72 -13.48 -16.06 19.44
CA GLU A 72 -12.64 -16.98 18.68
C GLU A 72 -12.72 -16.68 17.18
N GLU A 73 -13.91 -16.41 16.66
CA GLU A 73 -14.17 -16.01 15.28
C GLU A 73 -13.61 -14.62 14.95
N PHE A 74 -13.48 -13.74 15.95
CA PHE A 74 -12.86 -12.42 15.80
C PHE A 74 -11.33 -12.45 15.74
N LEU A 75 -10.66 -13.39 16.42
CA LEU A 75 -9.19 -13.46 16.50
C LEU A 75 -8.47 -13.53 15.14
N PRO A 76 -8.96 -14.26 14.12
CA PRO A 76 -8.35 -14.29 12.78
C PRO A 76 -8.20 -12.89 12.15
N LEU A 77 -9.15 -11.97 12.38
CA LEU A 77 -9.04 -10.59 11.90
C LEU A 77 -7.79 -9.90 12.49
N ILE A 78 -7.61 -10.02 13.80
CA ILE A 78 -6.50 -9.41 14.53
C ILE A 78 -5.17 -10.02 14.14
N ALA A 79 -5.13 -11.35 13.99
CA ALA A 79 -3.95 -12.06 13.52
C ALA A 79 -3.56 -11.60 12.10
N GLY A 80 -4.53 -11.54 11.18
CA GLY A 80 -4.31 -11.09 9.80
C GLY A 80 -3.80 -9.65 9.73
N LEU A 81 -4.41 -8.74 10.49
CA LEU A 81 -3.96 -7.34 10.57
C LEU A 81 -2.57 -7.20 11.20
N SER A 82 -2.25 -8.02 12.20
CA SER A 82 -0.93 -8.03 12.83
C SER A 82 0.13 -8.51 11.85
N LEU A 83 -0.10 -9.61 11.13
CA LEU A 83 0.80 -10.10 10.09
C LEU A 83 1.01 -9.07 8.98
N ALA A 84 -0.07 -8.47 8.47
CA ALA A 84 -0.01 -7.41 7.46
C ALA A 84 0.79 -6.19 7.94
N SER A 85 0.75 -5.91 9.25
CA SER A 85 1.51 -4.81 9.86
C SER A 85 2.97 -5.15 10.14
N MET A 86 3.32 -6.44 10.29
CA MET A 86 4.65 -6.89 10.69
C MET A 86 5.69 -6.77 9.57
N ALA A 87 5.30 -6.84 8.30
CA ALA A 87 6.23 -6.84 7.17
C ALA A 87 6.06 -5.60 6.29
N ARG A 88 6.26 -4.40 6.86
CA ARG A 88 6.12 -3.12 6.12
C ARG A 88 6.96 -3.04 4.85
N LEU A 89 8.14 -3.67 4.82
CA LEU A 89 8.98 -3.73 3.61
C LEU A 89 8.42 -4.71 2.59
N ASP A 90 7.87 -5.83 3.03
CA ASP A 90 7.25 -6.82 2.14
C ASP A 90 6.04 -6.21 1.44
N GLN A 91 5.17 -5.52 2.18
CA GLN A 91 4.04 -4.78 1.59
C GLN A 91 4.50 -3.72 0.58
N VAL A 92 5.61 -3.02 0.84
CA VAL A 92 6.16 -2.06 -0.13
C VAL A 92 6.62 -2.76 -1.40
N ILE A 93 7.28 -3.91 -1.28
CA ILE A 93 7.73 -4.71 -2.43
C ILE A 93 6.51 -5.21 -3.23
N THR A 94 5.54 -5.83 -2.57
CA THR A 94 4.31 -6.32 -3.20
C THR A 94 3.55 -5.19 -3.90
N ASN A 95 3.38 -4.03 -3.25
CA ASN A 95 2.70 -2.90 -3.88
C ASN A 95 3.43 -2.36 -5.11
N ILE A 96 4.77 -2.34 -5.11
CA ILE A 96 5.54 -1.91 -6.29
C ILE A 96 5.30 -2.87 -7.47
N VAL A 97 5.22 -4.18 -7.19
CA VAL A 97 4.95 -5.21 -8.21
C VAL A 97 3.52 -5.10 -8.72
N ASP A 98 2.54 -5.01 -7.81
CA ASP A 98 1.12 -4.98 -8.16
C ASP A 98 0.77 -3.75 -8.99
N ILE A 99 1.24 -2.55 -8.58
CA ILE A 99 1.05 -1.31 -9.35
C ILE A 99 1.64 -1.46 -10.77
N PHE A 100 2.82 -2.05 -10.91
CA PHE A 100 3.39 -2.22 -12.24
C PHE A 100 2.53 -3.16 -13.10
N LEU A 101 2.13 -4.30 -12.54
CA LEU A 101 1.36 -5.30 -13.26
C LEU A 101 -0.04 -4.82 -13.64
N GLU A 102 -0.73 -4.09 -12.75
CA GLU A 102 -2.08 -3.54 -12.99
C GLU A 102 -2.11 -2.56 -14.18
N TYR A 103 -1.04 -1.78 -14.39
CA TYR A 103 -0.99 -0.80 -15.46
C TYR A 103 -0.33 -1.34 -16.74
N ALA A 104 0.47 -2.41 -16.64
CA ALA A 104 1.11 -3.09 -17.77
C ALA A 104 0.21 -4.14 -18.45
N GLU A 105 -1.11 -3.91 -18.45
CA GLU A 105 -2.13 -4.79 -19.07
C GLU A 105 -2.69 -4.26 -20.41
N GLY A 106 -2.28 -3.07 -20.87
CA GLY A 106 -2.84 -2.43 -22.07
C GLY A 106 -2.20 -2.84 -23.40
N GLU A 107 -2.47 -2.07 -24.45
CA GLU A 107 -1.94 -2.33 -25.80
C GLU A 107 -0.43 -2.04 -25.83
N GLY A 108 0.38 -3.10 -25.79
CA GLY A 108 1.84 -3.05 -25.77
C GLY A 108 2.46 -4.43 -25.53
N SER A 109 3.77 -4.46 -25.24
CA SER A 109 4.42 -5.71 -24.83
C SER A 109 3.91 -6.14 -23.45
N LYS A 110 3.53 -7.42 -23.30
CA LYS A 110 3.20 -8.00 -21.98
C LYS A 110 4.33 -7.68 -21.00
N HIS A 111 3.99 -7.05 -19.87
CA HIS A 111 4.90 -6.68 -18.79
C HIS A 111 5.83 -5.48 -19.06
N GLN A 112 5.44 -4.58 -19.97
CA GLN A 112 6.06 -3.26 -20.11
C GLN A 112 4.98 -2.17 -20.07
N LEU A 113 5.35 -0.99 -19.59
CA LEU A 113 4.47 0.18 -19.61
C LEU A 113 4.78 1.00 -20.85
N ASN A 114 3.77 1.24 -21.68
CA ASN A 114 3.89 2.28 -22.71
C ASN A 114 3.81 3.67 -22.05
N LYS A 115 3.98 4.71 -22.88
CA LYS A 115 4.01 6.10 -22.44
C LYS A 115 2.69 6.54 -21.77
N GLU A 116 1.56 6.12 -22.30
CA GLU A 116 0.23 6.43 -21.80
C GLU A 116 -0.04 5.75 -20.46
N GLU A 117 0.39 4.51 -20.29
CA GLU A 117 0.28 3.74 -19.04
C GLU A 117 1.18 4.31 -17.96
N LEU A 118 2.45 4.60 -18.29
CA LEU A 118 3.37 5.26 -17.37
C LEU A 118 2.79 6.59 -16.90
N LYS A 119 2.22 7.39 -17.81
CA LYS A 119 1.56 8.65 -17.46
C LYS A 119 0.45 8.42 -16.43
N LYS A 120 -0.41 7.42 -16.64
CA LYS A 120 -1.48 7.09 -15.68
C LYS A 120 -0.93 6.68 -14.32
N VAL A 121 0.11 5.84 -14.27
CA VAL A 121 0.77 5.45 -13.00
C VAL A 121 1.24 6.68 -12.24
N LEU A 122 1.96 7.58 -12.92
CA LEU A 122 2.51 8.79 -12.31
C LEU A 122 1.41 9.77 -11.85
N GLU A 123 0.30 9.87 -12.57
CA GLU A 123 -0.83 10.74 -12.22
C GLU A 123 -1.68 10.22 -11.06
N GLN A 124 -1.95 8.91 -11.05
CA GLN A 124 -2.93 8.24 -10.17
C GLN A 124 -2.31 7.73 -8.87
N GLU A 125 -1.11 7.13 -8.93
CA GLU A 125 -0.47 6.51 -7.75
C GLU A 125 0.35 7.50 -6.93
N ILE A 126 0.92 8.54 -7.56
CA ILE A 126 1.72 9.55 -6.87
C ILE A 126 0.82 10.69 -6.39
N GLN A 127 0.27 10.60 -5.19
CA GLN A 127 -0.66 11.64 -4.68
C GLN A 127 0.03 12.79 -3.91
N SER A 128 1.28 12.61 -3.48
CA SER A 128 2.02 13.64 -2.75
C SER A 128 2.34 14.83 -3.66
N PRO A 129 1.90 16.06 -3.33
CA PRO A 129 2.23 17.26 -4.09
C PRO A 129 3.75 17.47 -4.24
N GLU A 130 4.52 17.06 -3.24
CA GLU A 130 5.98 17.18 -3.23
C GLU A 130 6.67 16.22 -4.20
N LEU A 131 6.11 15.04 -4.42
CA LEU A 131 6.59 14.07 -5.40
C LEU A 131 6.09 14.42 -6.80
N LYS A 132 4.82 14.86 -6.92
CA LYS A 132 4.25 15.38 -8.18
C LYS A 132 5.02 16.57 -8.74
N GLY A 133 5.57 17.45 -7.90
CA GLY A 133 6.34 18.60 -8.37
C GLY A 133 7.76 18.28 -8.88
N LYS A 134 8.25 17.03 -8.71
CA LYS A 134 9.60 16.62 -9.17
C LYS A 134 9.60 15.86 -10.48
N ILE A 135 8.54 15.10 -10.72
CA ILE A 135 8.27 14.53 -12.02
C ILE A 135 7.48 15.61 -12.74
N ASN A 136 7.98 16.17 -13.83
CA ASN A 136 7.14 17.04 -14.62
C ASN A 136 6.08 16.16 -15.30
N VAL A 137 4.96 15.92 -14.61
CA VAL A 137 3.88 15.05 -15.10
C VAL A 137 3.29 15.60 -16.42
N ASP A 138 3.49 16.89 -16.68
CA ASP A 138 3.12 17.55 -17.94
C ASP A 138 4.09 17.21 -19.09
N ASP A 139 5.30 16.71 -18.80
CA ASP A 139 6.30 16.29 -19.78
C ASP A 139 6.71 14.82 -19.59
N ILE A 140 5.80 13.95 -20.04
CA ILE A 140 6.01 12.49 -20.06
C ILE A 140 7.20 12.07 -20.94
N GLU A 141 7.62 12.88 -21.92
CA GLU A 141 8.79 12.58 -22.76
C GLU A 141 10.07 12.64 -21.93
N GLU A 142 10.21 13.67 -21.07
CA GLU A 142 11.35 13.79 -20.17
C GLU A 142 11.43 12.59 -19.21
N ALA A 143 10.27 12.12 -18.74
CA ALA A 143 10.19 10.92 -17.90
C ALA A 143 10.59 9.65 -18.67
N MET A 144 10.16 9.49 -19.91
CA MET A 144 10.57 8.37 -20.76
C MET A 144 12.08 8.41 -21.04
N GLU A 145 12.64 9.53 -21.46
CA GLU A 145 14.10 9.65 -21.68
C GLU A 145 14.93 9.33 -20.43
N MET A 146 14.38 9.63 -19.24
CA MET A 146 15.02 9.28 -17.99
C MET A 146 14.91 7.79 -17.65
N LEU A 147 13.78 7.14 -17.94
CA LEU A 147 13.46 5.79 -17.48
C LEU A 147 13.76 4.69 -18.49
N ASP A 148 13.43 4.92 -19.76
CA ASP A 148 13.70 4.04 -20.89
C ASP A 148 15.22 4.06 -21.20
N LYS A 149 15.95 3.14 -20.55
CA LYS A 149 17.41 3.07 -20.64
C LYS A 149 17.89 2.19 -21.77
N ASN A 150 17.08 1.21 -22.16
CA ASN A 150 17.34 0.37 -23.32
C ASN A 150 16.86 1.04 -24.63
N HIS A 151 16.17 2.19 -24.53
CA HIS A 151 15.66 2.98 -25.64
C HIS A 151 14.71 2.17 -26.53
N ASP A 152 13.87 1.33 -25.92
CA ASP A 152 12.88 0.50 -26.62
C ASP A 152 11.50 1.18 -26.75
N GLY A 153 11.34 2.37 -26.17
CA GLY A 153 10.10 3.15 -26.20
C GLY A 153 9.04 2.69 -25.19
N GLU A 154 9.34 1.68 -24.37
CA GLU A 154 8.51 1.19 -23.28
C GLU A 154 9.32 1.23 -21.96
N VAL A 155 8.67 0.94 -20.83
CA VAL A 155 9.32 0.88 -19.51
C VAL A 155 9.09 -0.49 -18.91
N ASN A 156 10.16 -1.28 -18.79
CA ASN A 156 10.11 -2.58 -18.11
C ASN A 156 10.15 -2.44 -16.58
N PHE A 157 9.89 -3.54 -15.87
CA PHE A 157 9.86 -3.53 -14.41
C PHE A 157 11.16 -3.05 -13.75
N ARG A 158 12.33 -3.31 -14.38
CA ARG A 158 13.63 -2.87 -13.85
C ARG A 158 13.77 -1.36 -13.90
N GLU A 159 13.31 -0.74 -14.98
CA GLU A 159 13.32 0.71 -15.17
C GLU A 159 12.30 1.39 -14.27
N PHE A 160 11.12 0.79 -14.14
CA PHE A 160 10.13 1.22 -13.16
C PHE A 160 10.67 1.20 -11.72
N CYS A 161 11.33 0.12 -11.30
CA CYS A 161 11.96 0.03 -9.98
C CYS A 161 13.01 1.13 -9.75
N ARG A 162 13.77 1.51 -10.79
CA ARG A 162 14.72 2.64 -10.70
C ARG A 162 13.99 3.96 -10.47
N CYS A 163 12.88 4.21 -11.17
CA CYS A 163 12.03 5.37 -10.95
C CYS A 163 11.61 5.48 -9.48
N VAL A 164 11.02 4.42 -8.94
CA VAL A 164 10.54 4.36 -7.55
C VAL A 164 11.69 4.60 -6.56
N CYS A 165 12.85 3.98 -6.80
CA CYS A 165 14.05 4.20 -5.98
C CYS A 165 14.51 5.66 -6.00
N ASP A 166 14.50 6.30 -7.15
CA ASP A 166 14.96 7.69 -7.28
C ASP A 166 13.98 8.68 -6.65
N LEU A 167 12.67 8.41 -6.73
CA LEU A 167 11.65 9.14 -5.97
C LEU A 167 11.85 8.97 -4.45
N ALA A 168 12.10 7.74 -3.99
CA ALA A 168 12.36 7.47 -2.58
C ALA A 168 13.63 8.19 -2.08
N LYS A 169 14.73 8.17 -2.86
CA LYS A 169 15.95 8.95 -2.57
C LYS A 169 15.65 10.45 -2.51
N CYS A 170 14.88 10.96 -3.47
CA CYS A 170 14.46 12.35 -3.52
C CYS A 170 13.68 12.76 -2.27
N TYR A 171 12.77 11.91 -1.81
CA TYR A 171 12.01 12.12 -0.59
C TYR A 171 12.89 12.09 0.66
N TYR A 172 13.82 11.12 0.74
CA TYR A 172 14.78 10.99 1.82
C TYR A 172 15.70 12.20 1.96
N HIS A 173 16.29 12.69 0.86
CA HIS A 173 17.17 13.87 0.88
C HIS A 173 16.45 15.12 1.36
N LYS A 174 15.18 15.30 0.95
CA LYS A 174 14.36 16.43 1.37
C LYS A 174 14.03 16.35 2.87
N LYS A 175 13.69 15.17 3.37
CA LYS A 175 13.37 14.94 4.79
C LYS A 175 14.61 15.10 5.70
N THR A 176 15.79 14.82 5.18
CA THR A 176 17.06 14.89 5.94
C THR A 176 17.83 16.20 5.76
N GLY A 177 17.33 17.15 4.95
CA GLY A 177 17.95 18.46 4.75
C GLY A 177 19.27 18.45 3.98
N LYS A 178 19.72 17.30 3.48
CA LYS A 178 20.87 17.19 2.57
C LYS A 178 20.43 17.54 1.14
N GLY A 179 20.17 18.82 0.88
CA GLY A 179 20.17 19.35 -0.51
C GLY A 179 21.56 19.15 -1.09
N GLY A 180 21.78 18.67 -2.31
CA GLY A 180 21.00 18.83 -3.53
C GLY A 180 22.03 19.05 -4.63
N LYS A 181 22.44 18.00 -5.34
CA LYS A 181 22.94 18.20 -6.70
C LYS A 181 21.71 18.18 -7.58
N LYS A 182 21.38 19.33 -8.20
CA LYS A 182 20.62 19.33 -9.45
C LYS A 182 21.21 18.23 -10.32
N PHE A 183 20.35 17.36 -10.84
CA PHE A 183 20.74 16.37 -11.84
C PHE A 183 21.21 17.16 -13.07
N LYS A 184 22.49 17.50 -13.11
CA LYS A 184 23.16 17.90 -14.33
C LYS A 184 23.63 16.58 -14.93
N GLY A 185 23.04 16.25 -16.07
CA GLY A 185 23.54 15.18 -16.91
C GLY A 185 25.03 15.35 -17.21
N LYS A 186 25.61 14.20 -17.57
CA LYS A 186 27.01 13.89 -17.89
C LYS A 186 27.86 13.43 -16.71
N GLU A 187 28.08 12.12 -16.67
CA GLU A 187 29.44 11.58 -16.71
C GLU A 187 29.53 10.62 -17.92
N GLN A 188 30.27 11.08 -18.92
CA GLN A 188 31.00 10.22 -19.85
C GLN A 188 32.24 9.72 -19.07
N GLU A 189 32.34 8.42 -18.89
CA GLU A 189 33.61 7.69 -18.88
C GLU A 189 33.28 6.42 -19.70
N GLY A 190 33.80 6.24 -20.92
CA GLY A 190 35.22 6.19 -21.23
C GLY A 190 35.54 4.71 -21.41
N CYS A 191 35.60 4.27 -22.67
CA CYS A 191 35.93 2.91 -23.07
C CYS A 191 37.17 2.37 -22.36
N GLN A 192 37.17 1.08 -22.02
CA GLN A 192 38.29 0.23 -22.37
C GLN A 192 37.81 -1.22 -22.53
N GLU A 193 37.97 -1.70 -23.75
CA GLU A 193 37.96 -3.10 -24.14
C GLU A 193 39.09 -3.84 -23.42
N ASP A 194 38.81 -5.05 -22.94
CA ASP A 194 39.58 -6.27 -23.19
C ASP A 194 38.73 -7.50 -22.79
#